data_AF-A0A383VTT6-F1
#
_entry.id   AF-A0A383VTT6-F1
#
_cell.length_a   1.000
_cell.length_b   1.000
_cell.length_c   1.000
_cell.angle_alpha   90.00
_cell.angle_beta   90.00
_cell.angle_gamma   90.00
#
_symmetry.space_group_name_H-M   'P 1'
#
loop_
_entity.id
_entity.type
_entity.pdbx_description
1 polymer ?
#
loop_
_entity_poly.entity_id
_entity_poly.type
_entity_poly.pdbx_seq_one_letter_code
_entity_poly.pdbx_strand_id
1 'polypeptide(L)'
;MGDMHLYAADCAPGLAMDANKNCIQCSVGKYCLGGDATLNPQNKELDCPKGLQTTFAGAKSQAQCFTKPGYGRTSRTGSDGKVYVSGALCEAGRYNVGSNTAGCQQCGAGLTTATNGSTSAAACMAPPGSYLDNSSGKKCQKGTFSTDFNLNSTCDACPDGITTIGDGSTSAAACSLAQKGFYINPDNAAEALECPLDTYQDQEAAVNACTPCRNGWRTQETGAIGDAACLAPPGFELKDGATNITACAVGSYKADWNRNPCVACGTGLITSEAGAISKDACLIPAGWGLTSAAPMVAAPCEKNMYGEAEDRVAAANARCTPCPARMFTLDTIEDRTRNENEYYTSEAACLKKLKQ
;
A
#
# COMPACT_ATOMS: atom_id res chain seq x y z
N MET A 1 -31.89 71.26 -64.07
CA MET A 1 -31.02 71.49 -62.90
C MET A 1 -30.26 70.21 -62.69
N GLY A 2 -29.11 70.11 -63.36
CA GLY A 2 -28.15 69.06 -63.04
C GLY A 2 -27.41 69.51 -61.81
N ASP A 3 -27.49 68.73 -60.74
CA ASP A 3 -26.61 68.86 -59.60
C ASP A 3 -26.06 67.48 -59.26
N MET A 4 -24.96 67.20 -59.95
CA MET A 4 -23.71 66.71 -59.37
C MET A 4 -23.89 65.71 -58.22
N HIS A 5 -23.99 64.43 -58.57
CA HIS A 5 -23.59 63.36 -57.67
C HIS A 5 -22.13 63.60 -57.29
N LEU A 6 -21.93 64.22 -56.13
CA LEU A 6 -20.69 64.17 -55.38
C LEU A 6 -20.31 62.69 -55.27
N TYR A 7 -19.32 62.27 -56.04
CA TYR A 7 -18.58 61.04 -55.76
C TYR A 7 -18.03 61.21 -54.35
N ALA A 8 -18.73 60.64 -53.35
CA ALA A 8 -18.11 60.36 -52.08
C ALA A 8 -16.88 59.52 -52.40
N ALA A 9 -15.71 59.97 -51.97
CA ALA A 9 -14.46 59.28 -52.22
C ALA A 9 -14.44 58.01 -51.36
N ASP A 10 -15.17 56.99 -51.79
CA ASP A 10 -15.35 55.77 -51.05
C ASP A 10 -14.10 54.88 -51.22
N CYS A 11 -13.28 54.83 -50.18
CA CYS A 11 -12.21 53.85 -50.04
C CYS A 11 -12.73 52.42 -50.18
N ALA A 12 -12.03 51.62 -50.99
CA ALA A 12 -12.34 50.21 -51.18
C ALA A 12 -12.19 49.40 -49.86
N PRO A 13 -12.81 48.21 -49.74
CA PRO A 13 -12.62 47.32 -48.60
C PRO A 13 -11.13 47.04 -48.33
N GLY A 14 -10.72 47.15 -47.07
CA GLY A 14 -9.32 47.12 -46.63
C GLY A 14 -8.65 48.50 -46.55
N LEU A 15 -9.33 49.57 -46.97
CA LEU A 15 -8.83 50.93 -46.84
C LEU A 15 -9.70 51.76 -45.88
N ALA A 16 -9.06 52.64 -45.11
CA ALA A 16 -9.72 53.64 -44.26
C ALA A 16 -9.43 55.05 -44.77
N MET A 17 -10.34 55.99 -44.52
CA MET A 17 -10.14 57.40 -44.86
C MET A 17 -9.37 58.12 -43.75
N ASP A 18 -8.25 58.76 -44.11
CA ASP A 18 -7.46 59.58 -43.20
C ASP A 18 -8.03 61.01 -43.04
N ALA A 19 -7.45 61.82 -42.15
CA ALA A 19 -7.87 63.20 -41.90
C ALA A 19 -7.73 64.12 -43.14
N ASN A 20 -6.91 63.72 -44.12
CA ASN A 20 -6.66 64.44 -45.37
C ASN A 20 -7.51 63.92 -46.54
N LYS A 21 -8.49 63.05 -46.26
CA LYS A 21 -9.37 62.40 -47.25
C LYS A 21 -8.65 61.45 -48.23
N ASN A 22 -7.50 60.90 -47.83
CA ASN A 22 -6.82 59.85 -48.58
C ASN A 22 -7.22 58.47 -48.06
N CYS A 23 -7.23 57.48 -48.94
CA CYS A 23 -7.49 56.08 -48.58
C CYS A 23 -6.17 55.37 -48.22
N ILE A 24 -6.01 55.03 -46.95
CA ILE A 24 -4.83 54.34 -46.41
C ILE A 24 -5.18 52.90 -46.02
N GLN A 25 -4.18 52.02 -45.99
CA GLN A 25 -4.37 50.64 -45.54
C GLN A 25 -4.88 50.60 -44.11
N CYS A 26 -5.90 49.79 -43.87
CA CYS A 26 -6.44 49.56 -42.53
C CYS A 26 -5.34 49.08 -41.58
N SER A 27 -5.23 49.68 -40.41
CA SER A 27 -4.21 49.34 -39.41
C SER A 27 -4.30 47.88 -38.94
N VAL A 28 -3.15 47.30 -38.59
CA VAL A 28 -3.09 45.97 -37.95
C VAL A 28 -3.89 45.99 -36.65
N GLY A 29 -4.64 44.91 -36.39
CA GLY A 29 -5.58 44.79 -35.27
C GLY A 29 -7.02 45.20 -35.60
N LYS A 30 -7.25 45.85 -36.74
CA LYS A 30 -8.56 46.36 -37.19
C LYS A 30 -8.93 45.87 -38.59
N TYR A 31 -10.18 46.08 -38.98
CA TYR A 31 -10.69 45.80 -40.32
C TYR A 31 -11.52 46.95 -40.87
N CYS A 32 -11.60 47.05 -42.19
CA CYS A 32 -12.24 48.15 -42.90
C CYS A 32 -13.14 47.58 -44.00
N LEU A 33 -14.45 47.76 -43.87
CA LEU A 33 -15.44 47.27 -44.83
C LEU A 33 -15.43 48.04 -46.17
N GLY A 34 -14.75 49.20 -46.23
CA GLY A 34 -14.83 50.14 -47.35
C GLY A 34 -16.05 51.08 -47.24
N GLY A 35 -16.15 52.02 -48.17
CA GLY A 35 -17.16 53.08 -48.22
C GLY A 35 -18.48 52.61 -48.81
N ASP A 36 -19.27 51.93 -48.00
CA ASP A 36 -20.70 51.81 -48.23
C ASP A 36 -21.39 52.92 -47.43
N ALA A 37 -22.01 53.88 -48.12
CA ALA A 37 -22.70 55.03 -47.53
C ALA A 37 -23.78 54.64 -46.50
N THR A 38 -24.23 53.39 -46.50
CA THR A 38 -25.23 52.86 -45.56
C THR A 38 -24.63 52.07 -44.38
N LEU A 39 -23.42 51.51 -44.51
CA LEU A 39 -22.80 50.63 -43.51
C LEU A 39 -21.54 51.22 -42.84
N ASN A 40 -20.75 52.02 -43.55
CA ASN A 40 -19.57 52.71 -43.04
C ASN A 40 -19.37 54.06 -43.74
N PRO A 41 -20.26 55.04 -43.53
CA PRO A 41 -20.29 56.31 -44.27
C PRO A 41 -19.06 57.21 -44.06
N GLN A 42 -18.18 56.89 -43.12
CA GLN A 42 -16.94 57.62 -42.84
C GLN A 42 -15.68 56.81 -43.18
N ASN A 43 -15.83 55.61 -43.75
CA ASN A 43 -14.74 54.69 -44.09
C ASN A 43 -13.77 54.49 -42.93
N LYS A 44 -14.31 54.43 -41.72
CA LYS A 44 -13.52 54.34 -40.49
C LYS A 44 -13.03 52.91 -40.29
N GLU A 45 -11.87 52.78 -39.65
CA GLU A 45 -11.39 51.49 -39.14
C GLU A 45 -12.33 50.97 -38.03
N LEU A 46 -12.63 49.68 -38.07
CA LEU A 46 -13.44 48.97 -37.09
C LEU A 46 -12.57 48.01 -36.27
N ASP A 47 -12.74 48.00 -34.96
CA ASP A 47 -12.04 47.09 -34.07
C ASP A 47 -12.53 45.64 -34.26
N CYS A 48 -11.59 44.69 -34.22
CA CYS A 48 -11.96 43.29 -34.12
C CYS A 48 -12.71 43.03 -32.78
N PRO A 49 -13.65 42.07 -32.77
CA PRO A 49 -14.33 41.63 -31.55
C PRO A 49 -13.33 41.26 -30.44
N LYS A 50 -13.74 41.43 -29.17
CA LYS A 50 -12.89 41.10 -28.01
C LYS A 50 -12.28 39.71 -28.16
N GLY A 51 -10.98 39.61 -27.92
CA GLY A 51 -10.22 38.36 -28.07
C GLY A 51 -9.74 38.04 -29.49
N LEU A 52 -10.06 38.86 -30.49
CA LEU A 52 -9.59 38.71 -31.87
C LEU A 52 -8.77 39.93 -32.33
N GLN A 53 -7.97 39.76 -33.38
CA GLN A 53 -7.18 40.80 -34.04
C GLN A 53 -6.82 40.40 -35.48
N THR A 54 -6.59 41.37 -36.36
CA THR A 54 -5.97 41.11 -37.67
C THR A 54 -4.45 41.08 -37.50
N THR A 55 -3.77 40.23 -38.28
CA THR A 55 -2.31 40.05 -38.24
C THR A 55 -1.59 40.81 -39.35
N PHE A 56 -2.34 41.45 -40.25
CA PHE A 56 -1.84 42.19 -41.40
C PHE A 56 -2.68 43.46 -41.64
N ALA A 57 -2.07 44.45 -42.29
CA ALA A 57 -2.74 45.68 -42.70
C ALA A 57 -3.64 45.42 -43.92
N GLY A 58 -4.75 46.15 -44.02
CA GLY A 58 -5.66 46.01 -45.17
C GLY A 58 -6.77 44.97 -45.02
N ALA A 59 -7.07 44.54 -43.79
CA ALA A 59 -8.16 43.60 -43.55
C ALA A 59 -9.52 44.21 -43.95
N LYS A 60 -10.29 43.44 -44.71
CA LYS A 60 -11.52 43.86 -45.40
C LYS A 60 -12.79 43.57 -44.60
N SER A 61 -12.75 42.62 -43.66
CA SER A 61 -13.92 42.25 -42.87
C SER A 61 -13.54 41.58 -41.56
N GLN A 62 -14.52 41.48 -40.66
CA GLN A 62 -14.43 40.74 -39.40
C GLN A 62 -14.05 39.26 -39.60
N ALA A 63 -14.28 38.69 -40.79
CA ALA A 63 -13.87 37.33 -41.11
C ALA A 63 -12.33 37.14 -41.11
N GLN A 64 -11.57 38.23 -41.27
CA GLN A 64 -10.11 38.26 -41.24
C GLN A 64 -9.55 38.61 -39.84
N CYS A 65 -10.40 38.70 -38.82
CA CYS A 65 -9.96 38.74 -37.43
C CYS A 65 -9.60 37.33 -36.95
N PHE A 66 -8.32 37.13 -36.62
CA PHE A 66 -7.74 35.92 -36.05
C PHE A 66 -7.76 35.98 -34.52
N THR A 67 -7.53 34.85 -33.86
CA THR A 67 -7.46 34.77 -32.41
C THR A 67 -6.28 35.56 -31.84
N LYS A 68 -6.49 36.27 -30.72
CA LYS A 68 -5.39 36.65 -29.83
C LYS A 68 -4.93 35.39 -29.08
N PRO A 69 -3.64 35.29 -28.67
CA PRO A 69 -3.19 34.20 -27.82
C PRO A 69 -4.08 34.06 -26.57
N GLY A 70 -4.46 32.83 -26.22
CA GLY A 70 -5.34 32.55 -25.10
C GLY A 70 -6.85 32.69 -25.39
N TYR A 71 -7.22 33.04 -26.62
CA TYR A 71 -8.61 33.12 -27.06
C TYR A 71 -8.87 32.14 -28.22
N GLY A 72 -10.05 31.52 -28.21
CA GLY A 72 -10.58 30.72 -29.30
C GLY A 72 -11.62 31.47 -30.10
N ARG A 73 -11.70 31.21 -31.40
CA ARG A 73 -12.70 31.82 -32.28
C ARG A 73 -13.98 30.97 -32.30
N THR A 74 -15.10 31.62 -32.06
CA THR A 74 -16.44 31.06 -32.28
C THR A 74 -17.14 31.84 -33.39
N SER A 75 -18.05 31.18 -34.10
CA SER A 75 -18.81 31.77 -35.19
C SER A 75 -20.28 31.42 -35.07
N ARG A 76 -21.15 32.40 -35.36
CA ARG A 76 -22.60 32.20 -35.42
C ARG A 76 -23.15 32.79 -36.71
N THR A 77 -24.14 32.15 -37.29
CA THR A 77 -24.89 32.68 -38.44
C THR A 77 -26.08 33.47 -37.91
N GLY A 78 -26.16 34.76 -38.24
CA GLY A 78 -27.30 35.60 -37.90
C GLY A 78 -28.53 35.26 -38.74
N SER A 79 -29.69 35.77 -38.33
CA SER A 79 -30.95 35.70 -39.10
C SER A 79 -30.87 36.45 -40.44
N ASP A 80 -29.87 37.31 -40.61
CA ASP A 80 -29.51 38.02 -41.84
C ASP A 80 -28.62 37.21 -42.79
N GLY A 81 -28.31 35.95 -42.45
CA GLY A 81 -27.41 35.09 -43.20
C GLY A 81 -25.92 35.47 -43.10
N LYS A 82 -25.57 36.47 -42.28
CA LYS A 82 -24.17 36.90 -42.09
C LYS A 82 -23.50 36.11 -40.98
N VAL A 83 -22.21 35.85 -41.15
CA VAL A 83 -21.38 35.15 -40.15
C VAL A 83 -20.76 36.18 -39.22
N TYR A 84 -21.12 36.11 -37.95
CA TYR A 84 -20.53 36.90 -36.87
C TYR A 84 -19.49 36.05 -36.14
N VAL A 85 -18.32 36.63 -35.86
CA VAL A 85 -17.26 35.94 -35.12
C VAL A 85 -16.98 36.60 -33.78
N SER A 86 -16.65 35.81 -32.78
CA SER A 86 -16.30 36.27 -31.44
C SER A 86 -15.08 35.53 -30.90
N GLY A 87 -14.30 36.20 -30.05
CA GLY A 87 -13.24 35.57 -29.28
C GLY A 87 -13.76 35.17 -27.91
N ALA A 88 -13.57 33.91 -27.53
CA ALA A 88 -13.83 33.40 -26.19
C ALA A 88 -12.49 33.09 -25.50
N LEU A 89 -12.32 33.51 -24.24
CA LEU A 89 -11.13 33.16 -23.47
C LEU A 89 -11.08 31.64 -23.29
N CYS A 90 -9.92 31.02 -23.50
CA CYS A 90 -9.78 29.59 -23.29
C CYS A 90 -9.86 29.26 -21.80
N GLU A 91 -10.88 28.51 -21.40
CA GLU A 91 -11.03 28.03 -20.04
C GLU A 91 -9.94 27.01 -19.68
N ALA A 92 -9.76 26.75 -18.39
CA ALA A 92 -8.81 25.79 -17.88
C ALA A 92 -8.95 24.42 -18.58
N GLY A 93 -7.81 23.85 -18.97
CA GLY A 93 -7.77 22.62 -19.78
C GLY A 93 -7.88 22.87 -21.28
N ARG A 94 -7.85 24.13 -21.71
CA ARG A 94 -7.75 24.51 -23.12
C ARG A 94 -6.72 25.60 -23.34
N TYR A 95 -6.15 25.64 -24.54
CA TYR A 95 -5.19 26.66 -24.96
C TYR A 95 -5.41 27.09 -26.41
N ASN A 96 -4.86 28.25 -26.77
CA ASN A 96 -4.75 28.66 -28.17
C ASN A 96 -3.54 29.58 -28.36
N VAL A 97 -2.64 29.24 -29.29
CA VAL A 97 -1.41 30.01 -29.58
C VAL A 97 -1.66 31.39 -30.20
N GLY A 98 -2.89 31.65 -30.65
CA GLY A 98 -3.26 32.88 -31.36
C GLY A 98 -2.92 32.83 -32.85
N SER A 99 -3.25 33.90 -33.55
CA SER A 99 -2.99 34.11 -34.99
C SER A 99 -3.60 33.04 -35.89
N ASN A 100 -4.67 32.38 -35.45
CA ASN A 100 -5.39 31.37 -36.22
C ASN A 100 -6.91 31.62 -36.16
N THR A 101 -7.67 30.75 -36.82
CA THR A 101 -9.14 30.83 -36.86
C THR A 101 -9.80 29.74 -36.05
N ALA A 102 -9.05 28.96 -35.27
CA ALA A 102 -9.54 27.82 -34.53
C ALA A 102 -10.18 28.24 -33.20
N GLY A 103 -11.04 27.37 -32.66
CA GLY A 103 -11.47 27.45 -31.26
C GLY A 103 -10.34 27.13 -30.29
N CYS A 104 -10.64 27.12 -28.99
CA CYS A 104 -9.67 26.70 -27.98
C CYS A 104 -9.39 25.19 -28.07
N GLN A 105 -8.12 24.83 -28.26
CA GLN A 105 -7.64 23.45 -28.34
C GLN A 105 -7.65 22.83 -26.95
N GLN A 106 -8.07 21.57 -26.84
CA GLN A 106 -8.15 20.86 -25.56
C GLN A 106 -6.80 20.22 -25.21
N CYS A 107 -6.46 20.23 -23.91
CA CYS A 107 -5.34 19.45 -23.41
C CYS A 107 -5.56 17.94 -23.59
N GLY A 108 -4.47 17.17 -23.54
CA GLY A 108 -4.54 15.71 -23.50
C GLY A 108 -5.43 15.20 -22.36
N ALA A 109 -5.94 13.97 -22.48
CA ALA A 109 -6.83 13.39 -21.47
C ALA A 109 -6.18 13.42 -20.08
N GLY A 110 -6.89 13.93 -19.07
CA GLY A 110 -6.37 14.05 -17.69
C GLY A 110 -5.37 15.19 -17.46
N LEU A 111 -4.98 15.93 -18.49
CA LEU A 111 -4.16 17.14 -18.37
C LEU A 111 -5.05 18.38 -18.34
N THR A 112 -4.57 19.42 -17.69
CA THR A 112 -5.25 20.71 -17.62
C THR A 112 -4.26 21.87 -17.59
N THR A 113 -4.76 23.09 -17.70
CA THR A 113 -3.95 24.30 -17.54
C THR A 113 -4.21 24.91 -16.19
N ALA A 114 -3.17 25.46 -15.55
CA ALA A 114 -3.30 26.07 -14.21
C ALA A 114 -4.25 27.29 -14.20
N THR A 115 -4.34 28.00 -15.33
CA THR A 115 -5.16 29.21 -15.47
C THR A 115 -5.91 29.23 -16.82
N ASN A 116 -6.94 30.09 -16.88
CA ASN A 116 -7.62 30.45 -18.13
C ASN A 116 -6.70 31.31 -19.02
N GLY A 117 -6.95 31.32 -20.32
CA GLY A 117 -6.22 32.11 -21.30
C GLY A 117 -4.89 31.50 -21.72
N SER A 118 -4.71 30.19 -21.54
CA SER A 118 -3.46 29.52 -21.86
C SER A 118 -3.10 29.65 -23.34
N THR A 119 -1.84 29.99 -23.59
CA THR A 119 -1.34 30.36 -24.92
C THR A 119 -0.52 29.26 -25.58
N SER A 120 -0.33 28.10 -24.95
CA SER A 120 0.54 27.04 -25.46
C SER A 120 0.11 25.67 -24.96
N ALA A 121 0.39 24.63 -25.76
CA ALA A 121 0.23 23.23 -25.36
C ALA A 121 1.12 22.86 -24.16
N ALA A 122 2.26 23.54 -24.01
CA ALA A 122 3.16 23.33 -22.87
C ALA A 122 2.52 23.74 -21.52
N ALA A 123 1.42 24.51 -21.53
CA ALA A 123 0.65 24.82 -20.34
C ALA A 123 -0.25 23.65 -19.88
N CYS A 124 -0.42 22.62 -20.71
CA CYS A 124 -1.16 21.42 -20.36
C CYS A 124 -0.29 20.51 -19.48
N MET A 125 -0.55 20.53 -18.18
CA MET A 125 0.19 19.83 -17.15
C MET A 125 -0.73 18.85 -16.41
N ALA A 126 -0.16 17.85 -15.75
CA ALA A 126 -0.91 17.02 -14.84
C ALA A 126 -1.31 17.87 -13.61
N PRO A 127 -2.59 17.90 -13.21
CA PRO A 127 -3.01 18.60 -12.00
C PRO A 127 -2.46 17.91 -10.74
N PRO A 128 -2.51 18.57 -9.56
CA PRO A 128 -2.22 17.94 -8.28
C PRO A 128 -2.91 16.59 -8.12
N GLY A 129 -2.20 15.62 -7.54
CA GLY A 129 -2.63 14.23 -7.42
C GLY A 129 -2.60 13.44 -8.73
N SER A 130 -1.94 13.95 -9.77
CA SER A 130 -1.72 13.24 -11.04
C SER A 130 -0.29 13.42 -11.54
N TYR A 131 0.13 12.54 -12.44
CA TYR A 131 1.40 12.58 -13.15
C TYR A 131 1.18 12.43 -14.67
N LEU A 132 2.18 12.78 -15.45
CA LEU A 132 2.18 12.71 -16.91
C LEU A 132 2.64 11.32 -17.38
N ASP A 133 1.79 10.60 -18.08
CA ASP A 133 2.11 9.36 -18.77
C ASP A 133 1.74 9.47 -20.25
N ASN A 134 2.74 9.42 -21.14
CA ASN A 134 2.54 9.42 -22.60
C ASN A 134 1.53 10.47 -23.10
N SER A 135 1.68 11.73 -22.67
CA SER A 135 0.79 12.86 -23.00
C SER A 135 -0.65 12.77 -22.43
N SER A 136 -0.87 11.91 -21.45
CA SER A 136 -2.09 11.83 -20.65
C SER A 136 -1.79 12.03 -19.17
N GLY A 137 -2.73 12.62 -18.42
CA GLY A 137 -2.66 12.73 -16.98
C GLY A 137 -3.26 11.50 -16.31
N LYS A 138 -2.48 10.82 -15.47
CA LYS A 138 -2.94 9.68 -14.66
C LYS A 138 -2.90 10.05 -13.19
N LYS A 139 -3.91 9.62 -12.44
CA LYS A 139 -3.95 9.83 -10.99
C LYS A 139 -2.78 9.11 -10.32
N CYS A 140 -2.23 9.72 -9.28
CA CYS A 140 -1.31 9.05 -8.36
C CYS A 140 -2.00 7.83 -7.76
N GLN A 141 -1.34 6.68 -7.79
CA GLN A 141 -1.89 5.47 -7.17
C GLN A 141 -1.80 5.58 -5.65
N LYS A 142 -2.60 4.80 -4.95
CA LYS A 142 -2.52 4.65 -3.50
C LYS A 142 -1.07 4.43 -3.03
N GLY A 143 -0.68 5.17 -2.00
CA GLY A 143 0.70 5.21 -1.50
C GLY A 143 1.59 6.25 -2.20
N THR A 144 1.03 7.04 -3.12
CA THR A 144 1.74 8.14 -3.78
C THR A 144 0.89 9.41 -3.86
N PHE A 145 1.53 10.57 -4.00
CA PHE A 145 0.88 11.87 -4.06
C PHE A 145 1.61 12.84 -5.00
N SER A 146 0.97 13.96 -5.35
CA SER A 146 1.61 15.08 -6.04
C SER A 146 0.94 16.39 -5.66
N THR A 147 1.72 17.42 -5.29
CA THR A 147 1.19 18.67 -4.71
C THR A 147 0.77 19.71 -5.74
N ASP A 148 1.52 19.79 -6.84
CA ASP A 148 1.45 20.90 -7.78
C ASP A 148 1.20 20.42 -9.21
N PHE A 149 0.87 21.37 -10.09
CA PHE A 149 0.86 21.10 -11.51
C PHE A 149 2.25 20.68 -11.96
N ASN A 150 2.35 19.52 -12.61
CA ASN A 150 3.64 18.93 -12.95
C ASN A 150 3.64 18.29 -14.34
N LEU A 151 4.85 18.02 -14.82
CA LEU A 151 5.11 17.23 -16.03
C LEU A 151 5.91 15.96 -15.68
N ASN A 152 5.86 15.55 -14.41
CA ASN A 152 6.62 14.42 -13.90
C ASN A 152 6.04 13.12 -14.43
N SER A 153 6.89 12.12 -14.66
CA SER A 153 6.46 10.79 -15.10
C SER A 153 5.96 9.89 -13.97
N THR A 154 6.07 10.33 -12.72
CA THR A 154 5.71 9.59 -11.51
C THR A 154 5.26 10.54 -10.41
N CYS A 155 4.53 10.01 -9.44
CA CYS A 155 4.16 10.70 -8.20
C CYS A 155 5.19 10.48 -7.09
N ASP A 156 5.17 11.33 -6.07
CA ASP A 156 6.00 11.20 -4.87
C ASP A 156 5.45 10.09 -3.99
N ALA A 157 6.33 9.24 -3.44
CA ALA A 157 5.92 8.13 -2.59
C ALA A 157 5.64 8.60 -1.15
N CYS A 158 4.71 7.92 -0.47
CA CYS A 158 4.59 8.03 0.98
C CYS A 158 5.85 7.47 1.67
N PRO A 159 6.16 7.95 2.89
CA PRO A 159 7.17 7.33 3.74
C PRO A 159 6.88 5.85 4.00
N ASP A 160 7.94 5.08 4.25
CA ASP A 160 7.83 3.63 4.51
C ASP A 160 6.86 3.33 5.66
N GLY A 161 6.00 2.32 5.45
CA GLY A 161 5.01 1.89 6.44
C GLY A 161 3.76 2.76 6.49
N ILE A 162 3.66 3.84 5.71
CA ILE A 162 2.45 4.68 5.59
C ILE A 162 1.93 4.69 4.16
N THR A 163 0.62 4.79 4.01
CA THR A 163 -0.06 4.90 2.72
C THR A 163 -1.17 5.95 2.73
N THR A 164 -1.66 6.30 1.55
CA THR A 164 -2.80 7.18 1.36
C THR A 164 -4.11 6.42 1.49
N ILE A 165 -5.23 7.13 1.69
CA ILE A 165 -6.57 6.50 1.73
C ILE A 165 -6.92 5.86 0.38
N GLY A 166 -6.47 6.49 -0.72
CA GLY A 166 -6.68 6.00 -2.08
C GLY A 166 -5.92 6.82 -3.11
N ASP A 167 -6.32 6.64 -4.37
CA ASP A 167 -5.70 7.28 -5.53
C ASP A 167 -5.99 8.80 -5.59
N GLY A 168 -5.11 9.54 -6.27
CA GLY A 168 -5.29 10.95 -6.55
C GLY A 168 -4.91 11.87 -5.40
N SER A 169 -4.04 11.41 -4.50
CA SER A 169 -3.65 12.19 -3.31
C SER A 169 -2.85 13.43 -3.69
N THR A 170 -3.24 14.58 -3.14
CA THR A 170 -2.69 15.89 -3.54
C THR A 170 -1.69 16.46 -2.55
N SER A 171 -1.28 15.71 -1.52
CA SER A 171 -0.34 16.18 -0.50
C SER A 171 0.32 15.04 0.26
N ALA A 172 1.48 15.30 0.85
CA ALA A 172 2.16 14.36 1.73
C ALA A 172 1.34 14.03 2.98
N ALA A 173 0.53 14.97 3.47
CA ALA A 173 -0.37 14.76 4.60
C ALA A 173 -1.49 13.74 4.31
N ALA A 174 -1.72 13.39 3.03
CA ALA A 174 -2.63 12.30 2.68
C ALA A 174 -2.08 10.92 3.08
N CYS A 175 -0.75 10.78 3.24
CA CYS A 175 -0.09 9.61 3.81
C CYS A 175 -0.40 9.56 5.30
N SER A 176 -1.55 8.97 5.65
CA SER A 176 -2.11 9.03 7.00
C SER A 176 -2.57 7.67 7.54
N LEU A 177 -2.47 6.61 6.73
CA LEU A 177 -2.79 5.25 7.15
C LEU A 177 -1.51 4.45 7.33
N ALA A 178 -1.34 3.81 8.48
CA ALA A 178 -0.29 2.81 8.65
C ALA A 178 -0.61 1.60 7.76
N GLN A 179 0.42 1.03 7.13
CA GLN A 179 0.31 -0.23 6.41
C GLN A 179 0.22 -1.41 7.39
N LYS A 180 -0.17 -2.59 6.89
CA LYS A 180 -0.21 -3.80 7.70
C LYS A 180 1.17 -4.09 8.30
N GLY A 181 1.19 -4.50 9.56
CA GLY A 181 2.43 -4.68 10.32
C GLY A 181 3.03 -3.39 10.87
N PHE A 182 2.41 -2.23 10.65
CA PHE A 182 2.88 -0.94 11.15
C PHE A 182 1.80 -0.21 11.97
N TYR A 183 2.25 0.77 12.75
CA TYR A 183 1.40 1.79 13.38
C TYR A 183 2.05 3.17 13.22
N ILE A 184 1.24 4.23 13.27
CA ILE A 184 1.71 5.61 13.18
C ILE A 184 2.42 5.99 14.48
N ASN A 185 3.64 6.54 14.36
CA ASN A 185 4.39 7.03 15.50
C ASN A 185 3.59 8.14 16.22
N PRO A 186 3.23 7.98 17.51
CA PRO A 186 2.48 8.99 18.27
C PRO A 186 3.18 10.35 18.35
N ASP A 187 4.51 10.36 18.25
CA ASP A 187 5.33 11.58 18.32
C ASP A 187 5.58 12.21 16.94
N ASN A 188 5.37 11.45 15.86
CA ASN A 188 5.61 11.89 14.49
C ASN A 188 4.65 11.21 13.49
N ALA A 189 3.56 11.89 13.13
CA ALA A 189 2.53 11.34 12.24
C ALA A 189 3.01 11.05 10.80
N ALA A 190 4.21 11.49 10.42
CA ALA A 190 4.81 11.20 9.12
C ALA A 190 5.69 9.93 9.13
N GLU A 191 5.79 9.25 10.27
CA GLU A 191 6.60 8.06 10.46
C GLU A 191 5.73 6.90 10.94
N ALA A 192 5.96 5.72 10.37
CA ALA A 192 5.37 4.48 10.83
C ALA A 192 6.43 3.59 11.47
N LEU A 193 6.06 2.93 12.55
CA LEU A 193 6.89 1.98 13.26
C LEU A 193 6.31 0.58 13.09
N GLU A 194 7.18 -0.42 12.94
CA GLU A 194 6.75 -1.81 12.91
C GLU A 194 6.04 -2.19 14.21
N CYS A 195 5.04 -3.06 14.11
CA CYS A 195 4.39 -3.63 15.29
C CYS A 195 5.44 -4.33 16.16
N PRO A 196 5.54 -3.97 17.46
CA PRO A 196 6.45 -4.63 18.37
C PRO A 196 6.08 -6.11 18.54
N LEU A 197 7.01 -6.88 19.11
CA LEU A 197 6.76 -8.28 19.44
C LEU A 197 5.46 -8.46 20.22
N ASP A 198 4.80 -9.58 19.96
CA ASP A 198 3.54 -9.99 20.59
C ASP A 198 2.34 -9.09 20.20
N THR A 199 2.48 -8.27 19.17
CA THR A 199 1.41 -7.43 18.61
C THR A 199 1.36 -7.51 17.09
N TYR A 200 0.22 -7.16 16.48
CA TYR A 200 0.02 -7.18 15.03
C TYR A 200 -0.90 -6.07 14.53
N GLN A 201 -0.83 -5.78 13.23
CA GLN A 201 -1.78 -4.92 12.53
C GLN A 201 -2.16 -5.57 11.19
N ASP A 202 -3.44 -5.90 11.03
CA ASP A 202 -3.96 -6.63 9.87
C ASP A 202 -4.66 -5.74 8.84
N GLN A 203 -4.87 -4.47 9.15
CA GLN A 203 -5.54 -3.49 8.29
C GLN A 203 -4.69 -2.25 8.05
N GLU A 204 -4.98 -1.57 6.95
CA GLU A 204 -4.46 -0.22 6.74
C GLU A 204 -5.35 0.79 7.47
N ALA A 205 -4.81 1.43 8.51
CA ALA A 205 -5.59 2.28 9.38
C ALA A 205 -4.75 3.38 10.03
N ALA A 206 -5.39 4.50 10.40
CA ALA A 206 -4.79 5.55 11.19
C ALA A 206 -4.74 5.14 12.67
N VAL A 207 -3.92 4.14 12.99
CA VAL A 207 -3.71 3.61 14.35
C VAL A 207 -2.38 4.08 14.92
N ASN A 208 -2.34 4.28 16.23
CA ASN A 208 -1.13 4.67 16.96
C ASN A 208 -0.56 3.55 17.85
N ALA A 209 -1.13 2.35 17.74
CA ALA A 209 -0.66 1.15 18.42
C ALA A 209 -1.15 -0.09 17.65
N CYS A 210 -0.42 -1.20 17.79
CA CYS A 210 -0.80 -2.50 17.24
C CYS A 210 -1.69 -3.28 18.20
N THR A 211 -2.44 -4.23 17.65
CA THR A 211 -3.34 -5.10 18.42
C THR A 211 -2.52 -6.19 19.12
N PRO A 212 -2.65 -6.40 20.44
CA PRO A 212 -1.93 -7.45 21.12
C PRO A 212 -2.41 -8.85 20.69
N CYS A 213 -1.49 -9.79 20.65
CA CYS A 213 -1.80 -11.20 20.46
C CYS A 213 -2.66 -11.72 21.64
N ARG A 214 -3.80 -12.33 21.30
CA ARG A 214 -4.68 -12.95 22.30
C ARG A 214 -4.04 -14.16 22.95
N ASN A 215 -4.56 -14.54 24.10
CA ASN A 215 -4.17 -15.75 24.82
C ASN A 215 -2.67 -15.84 25.18
N GLY A 216 -1.99 -14.70 25.28
CA GLY A 216 -0.54 -14.64 25.51
C GLY A 216 0.28 -15.24 24.37
N TRP A 217 -0.31 -15.46 23.19
CA TRP A 217 0.43 -15.83 21.99
C TRP A 217 1.48 -14.77 21.66
N ARG A 218 2.49 -15.21 20.93
CA ARG A 218 3.67 -14.41 20.62
C ARG A 218 3.89 -14.34 19.13
N THR A 219 4.56 -13.28 18.69
CA THR A 219 5.07 -13.19 17.32
C THR A 219 6.54 -13.60 17.32
N GLN A 220 6.98 -14.22 16.23
CA GLN A 220 8.39 -14.61 16.09
C GLN A 220 9.29 -13.40 15.82
N GLU A 221 8.76 -12.41 15.11
CA GLU A 221 9.44 -11.19 14.68
C GLU A 221 8.51 -9.97 14.86
N THR A 222 9.06 -8.77 14.71
CA THR A 222 8.28 -7.51 14.62
C THR A 222 7.52 -7.44 13.29
N GLY A 223 6.65 -6.45 13.14
CA GLY A 223 5.98 -6.20 11.87
C GLY A 223 4.86 -7.19 11.52
N ALA A 224 4.29 -7.87 12.53
CA ALA A 224 3.28 -8.90 12.28
C ALA A 224 2.02 -8.33 11.60
N ILE A 225 1.67 -8.90 10.44
CA ILE A 225 0.57 -8.43 9.58
C ILE A 225 -0.81 -9.04 9.92
N GLY A 226 -0.94 -9.74 11.04
CA GLY A 226 -2.22 -10.31 11.45
C GLY A 226 -2.15 -11.36 12.56
N ASP A 227 -3.32 -11.73 13.10
CA ASP A 227 -3.46 -12.72 14.17
C ASP A 227 -2.79 -14.05 13.82
N ALA A 228 -2.74 -14.45 12.54
CA ALA A 228 -2.10 -15.69 12.12
C ALA A 228 -0.61 -15.79 12.51
N ALA A 229 0.07 -14.65 12.69
CA ALA A 229 1.46 -14.60 13.17
C ALA A 229 1.58 -14.80 14.69
N CYS A 230 0.48 -14.65 15.44
CA CYS A 230 0.41 -14.95 16.87
C CYS A 230 0.32 -16.47 17.08
N LEU A 231 1.39 -17.06 17.60
CA LEU A 231 1.54 -18.50 17.81
C LEU A 231 2.07 -18.77 19.22
N ALA A 232 1.96 -20.03 19.68
CA ALA A 232 2.68 -20.45 20.88
C ALA A 232 4.14 -20.75 20.50
N PRO A 233 5.12 -20.19 21.22
CA PRO A 233 6.54 -20.50 20.99
C PRO A 233 6.85 -21.97 21.30
N PRO A 234 8.05 -22.45 20.92
CA PRO A 234 8.56 -23.76 21.34
C PRO A 234 8.47 -23.92 22.86
N GLY A 235 8.04 -25.10 23.31
CA GLY A 235 7.85 -25.40 24.73
C GLY A 235 6.57 -24.84 25.35
N PHE A 236 5.69 -24.15 24.61
CA PHE A 236 4.44 -23.60 25.14
C PHE A 236 3.21 -24.07 24.38
N GLU A 237 2.11 -24.29 25.11
CA GLU A 237 0.80 -24.62 24.54
C GLU A 237 -0.29 -23.73 25.12
N LEU A 238 -1.42 -23.66 24.42
CA LEU A 238 -2.66 -23.15 24.99
C LEU A 238 -3.54 -24.34 25.37
N LYS A 239 -3.80 -24.52 26.66
CA LYS A 239 -4.71 -25.56 27.15
C LYS A 239 -6.17 -25.18 26.89
N ASP A 240 -7.02 -26.17 26.74
CA ASP A 240 -8.47 -25.94 26.56
C ASP A 240 -9.04 -25.11 27.71
N GLY A 241 -9.70 -24.00 27.37
CA GLY A 241 -10.28 -23.06 28.33
C GLY A 241 -9.27 -22.12 29.02
N ALA A 242 -7.98 -22.20 28.71
CA ALA A 242 -6.98 -21.27 29.25
C ALA A 242 -7.02 -19.91 28.54
N THR A 243 -6.68 -18.85 29.28
CA THR A 243 -6.58 -17.48 28.77
C THR A 243 -5.15 -17.08 28.44
N ASN A 244 -4.16 -17.91 28.73
CA ASN A 244 -2.75 -17.67 28.44
C ASN A 244 -2.06 -19.00 28.10
N ILE A 245 -1.05 -18.92 27.24
CA ILE A 245 -0.14 -20.04 27.01
C ILE A 245 0.59 -20.44 28.28
N THR A 246 0.83 -21.73 28.44
CA THR A 246 1.60 -22.32 29.54
C THR A 246 2.70 -23.20 28.99
N ALA A 247 3.81 -23.34 29.71
CA ALA A 247 4.86 -24.28 29.35
C ALA A 247 4.29 -25.71 29.26
N CYS A 248 4.80 -26.51 28.33
CA CYS A 248 4.48 -27.93 28.22
C CYS A 248 4.70 -28.60 29.57
N ALA A 249 3.73 -29.38 30.03
CA ALA A 249 3.88 -30.13 31.27
C ALA A 249 5.06 -31.12 31.18
N VAL A 250 5.62 -31.49 32.33
CA VAL A 250 6.66 -32.52 32.41
C VAL A 250 6.18 -33.80 31.70
N GLY A 251 7.04 -34.38 30.87
CA GLY A 251 6.71 -35.53 30.02
C GLY A 251 6.08 -35.16 28.67
N SER A 252 6.04 -33.87 28.31
CA SER A 252 5.60 -33.38 27.00
C SER A 252 6.54 -32.32 26.46
N TYR A 253 6.61 -32.18 25.13
CA TYR A 253 7.48 -31.24 24.45
C TYR A 253 6.81 -30.55 23.25
N LYS A 254 7.38 -29.45 22.76
CA LYS A 254 6.94 -28.78 21.53
C LYS A 254 8.08 -28.05 20.84
N ALA A 255 8.41 -28.43 19.61
CA ALA A 255 9.57 -27.92 18.89
C ALA A 255 9.35 -26.62 18.13
N ASP A 256 8.18 -26.46 17.53
CA ASP A 256 7.95 -25.39 16.56
C ASP A 256 6.98 -24.32 17.06
N TRP A 257 7.04 -23.15 16.43
CA TRP A 257 6.03 -22.11 16.55
C TRP A 257 4.74 -22.53 15.85
N ASN A 258 3.70 -22.81 16.63
CA ASN A 258 2.37 -23.16 16.13
C ASN A 258 1.36 -23.14 17.29
N ARG A 259 0.08 -23.33 17.00
CA ARG A 259 -1.00 -23.37 17.99
C ARG A 259 -1.40 -24.78 18.42
N ASN A 260 -0.63 -25.80 18.03
CA ASN A 260 -0.91 -27.18 18.42
C ASN A 260 -0.56 -27.40 19.90
N PRO A 261 -1.24 -28.34 20.58
CA PRO A 261 -0.87 -28.74 21.93
C PRO A 261 0.53 -29.39 21.95
N CYS A 262 1.12 -29.50 23.14
CA CYS A 262 2.37 -30.20 23.32
C CYS A 262 2.21 -31.69 23.00
N VAL A 263 3.30 -32.28 22.51
CA VAL A 263 3.37 -33.70 22.17
C VAL A 263 3.88 -34.45 23.40
N ALA A 264 3.13 -35.46 23.84
CA ALA A 264 3.57 -36.33 24.93
C ALA A 264 4.78 -37.19 24.50
N CYS A 265 5.73 -37.37 25.43
CA CYS A 265 6.90 -38.24 25.22
C CYS A 265 6.54 -39.72 25.03
N GLY A 266 5.42 -40.15 25.59
CA GLY A 266 4.99 -41.53 25.68
C GLY A 266 4.49 -41.87 27.08
N THR A 267 4.04 -43.10 27.29
CA THR A 267 3.53 -43.52 28.60
C THR A 267 4.68 -43.86 29.53
N GLY A 268 4.73 -43.25 30.72
CA GLY A 268 5.78 -43.49 31.71
C GLY A 268 7.11 -42.79 31.44
N LEU A 269 7.17 -41.96 30.39
CA LEU A 269 8.32 -41.10 30.11
C LEU A 269 8.10 -39.71 30.71
N ILE A 270 9.20 -39.04 31.05
CA ILE A 270 9.22 -37.69 31.62
C ILE A 270 10.10 -36.77 30.79
N THR A 271 10.10 -35.49 31.15
CA THR A 271 11.14 -34.53 30.77
C THR A 271 11.80 -34.03 32.06
N SER A 272 13.02 -33.51 32.00
CA SER A 272 13.69 -32.98 33.20
C SER A 272 12.93 -31.81 33.84
N GLU A 273 12.28 -31.00 33.01
CA GLU A 273 11.51 -29.84 33.42
C GLU A 273 10.32 -29.59 32.47
N ALA A 274 9.44 -28.67 32.87
CA ALA A 274 8.38 -28.17 32.00
C ALA A 274 8.96 -27.31 30.87
N GLY A 275 8.24 -27.22 29.75
CA GLY A 275 8.65 -26.39 28.62
C GLY A 275 9.67 -27.02 27.69
N ALA A 276 9.76 -28.35 27.68
CA ALA A 276 10.66 -29.05 26.78
C ALA A 276 10.38 -28.72 25.30
N ILE A 277 11.46 -28.50 24.54
CA ILE A 277 11.38 -28.04 23.14
C ILE A 277 11.71 -29.14 22.11
N SER A 278 12.06 -30.34 22.54
CA SER A 278 12.43 -31.42 21.61
C SER A 278 12.04 -32.78 22.16
N LYS A 279 11.84 -33.74 21.25
CA LYS A 279 11.65 -35.15 21.57
C LYS A 279 12.86 -35.73 22.32
N ASP A 280 14.05 -35.20 22.07
CA ASP A 280 15.28 -35.68 22.72
C ASP A 280 15.32 -35.38 24.23
N ALA A 281 14.44 -34.47 24.70
CA ALA A 281 14.26 -34.20 26.12
C ALA A 281 13.44 -35.29 26.84
N CYS A 282 12.93 -36.30 26.13
CA CYS A 282 12.15 -37.39 26.71
C CYS A 282 13.06 -38.44 27.38
N LEU A 283 12.88 -38.60 28.68
CA LEU A 283 13.69 -39.45 29.55
C LEU A 283 12.88 -40.61 30.13
N ILE A 284 13.56 -41.72 30.35
CA ILE A 284 13.10 -42.86 31.14
C ILE A 284 13.50 -42.57 32.59
N PRO A 285 12.56 -42.58 33.56
CA PRO A 285 12.87 -42.36 34.96
C PRO A 285 13.85 -43.40 35.54
N ALA A 286 14.59 -43.03 36.58
CA ALA A 286 15.43 -43.95 37.33
C ALA A 286 14.65 -45.21 37.79
N GLY A 287 15.22 -46.39 37.58
CA GLY A 287 14.60 -47.69 37.91
C GLY A 287 13.52 -48.16 36.92
N TRP A 288 13.35 -47.47 35.79
CA TRP A 288 12.43 -47.84 34.71
C TRP A 288 13.18 -48.32 33.47
N GLY A 289 12.45 -48.99 32.56
CA GLY A 289 12.94 -49.37 31.24
C GLY A 289 11.83 -49.40 30.20
N LEU A 290 12.20 -49.34 28.92
CA LEU A 290 11.25 -49.42 27.82
C LEU A 290 10.64 -50.82 27.69
N THR A 291 9.32 -50.88 27.69
CA THR A 291 8.54 -52.08 27.34
C THR A 291 8.24 -52.08 25.85
N SER A 292 7.95 -50.92 25.26
CA SER A 292 7.72 -50.72 23.83
C SER A 292 8.46 -49.48 23.32
N ALA A 293 9.01 -49.56 22.10
CA ALA A 293 9.66 -48.43 21.42
C ALA A 293 8.73 -47.69 20.44
N ALA A 294 7.61 -48.30 20.05
CA ALA A 294 6.61 -47.71 19.15
C ALA A 294 5.21 -48.31 19.43
N PRO A 295 4.33 -47.61 20.20
CA PRO A 295 4.57 -46.33 20.88
C PRO A 295 5.61 -46.45 22.00
N MET A 296 6.23 -45.33 22.39
CA MET A 296 7.19 -45.29 23.49
C MET A 296 6.45 -45.49 24.82
N VAL A 297 6.74 -46.60 25.48
CA VAL A 297 6.18 -46.97 26.79
C VAL A 297 7.32 -47.40 27.69
N ALA A 298 7.48 -46.72 28.82
CA ALA A 298 8.36 -47.09 29.90
C ALA A 298 7.53 -47.57 31.10
N ALA A 299 8.05 -48.56 31.82
CA ALA A 299 7.46 -49.06 33.04
C ALA A 299 8.57 -49.29 34.08
N PRO A 300 8.24 -49.28 35.39
CA PRO A 300 9.19 -49.70 36.40
C PRO A 300 9.64 -51.13 36.16
N CYS A 301 10.93 -51.41 36.38
CA CYS A 301 11.47 -52.75 36.15
C CYS A 301 10.81 -53.78 37.06
N GLU A 302 10.33 -54.89 36.49
CA GLU A 302 9.65 -55.95 37.22
C GLU A 302 10.62 -56.82 38.05
N LYS A 303 10.08 -57.85 38.72
CA LYS A 303 10.84 -58.82 39.52
C LYS A 303 12.05 -59.36 38.76
N ASN A 304 13.18 -59.44 39.44
CA ASN A 304 14.47 -59.91 38.91
C ASN A 304 15.08 -59.03 37.81
N MET A 305 14.63 -57.78 37.68
CA MET A 305 15.22 -56.82 36.75
C MET A 305 15.49 -55.49 37.45
N TYR A 306 16.45 -54.72 36.93
CA TYR A 306 16.80 -53.39 37.42
C TYR A 306 16.95 -52.39 36.26
N GLY A 307 16.64 -51.13 36.53
CA GLY A 307 16.91 -49.99 35.64
C GLY A 307 18.20 -49.26 36.02
N GLU A 308 18.43 -48.07 35.48
CA GLU A 308 19.56 -47.22 35.89
C GLU A 308 19.22 -46.36 37.12
N ALA A 309 20.26 -45.81 37.75
CA ALA A 309 20.13 -44.94 38.92
C ALA A 309 19.71 -43.51 38.61
N GLU A 310 19.86 -43.07 37.36
CA GLU A 310 19.52 -41.74 36.90
C GLU A 310 18.58 -41.81 35.71
N ASP A 311 17.86 -40.71 35.46
CA ASP A 311 17.00 -40.56 34.30
C ASP A 311 17.86 -40.60 33.03
N ARG A 312 17.42 -41.36 32.02
CA ARG A 312 18.21 -41.57 30.79
C ARG A 312 17.40 -41.38 29.52
N VAL A 313 18.07 -41.01 28.44
CA VAL A 313 17.43 -40.84 27.13
C VAL A 313 16.75 -42.13 26.68
N ALA A 314 15.54 -41.99 26.16
CA ALA A 314 14.74 -43.12 25.71
C ALA A 314 15.24 -43.72 24.37
N ALA A 315 16.35 -44.46 24.42
CA ALA A 315 16.90 -45.21 23.29
C ALA A 315 16.33 -46.64 23.20
N ALA A 316 16.29 -47.24 22.01
CA ALA A 316 15.65 -48.55 21.78
C ALA A 316 16.16 -49.72 22.65
N ASN A 317 17.40 -49.63 23.14
CA ASN A 317 18.04 -50.59 24.03
C ASN A 317 17.90 -50.27 25.53
N ALA A 318 17.26 -49.16 25.90
CA ALA A 318 17.09 -48.72 27.29
C ALA A 318 15.98 -49.51 28.01
N ARG A 319 16.08 -50.85 27.97
CA ARG A 319 15.20 -51.79 28.69
C ARG A 319 15.74 -52.06 30.09
N CYS A 320 14.94 -52.74 30.90
CA CYS A 320 15.39 -53.25 32.19
C CYS A 320 16.41 -54.38 31.99
N THR A 321 17.43 -54.42 32.84
CA THR A 321 18.48 -55.44 32.81
C THR A 321 18.11 -56.56 33.78
N PRO A 322 18.12 -57.84 33.35
CA PRO A 322 17.87 -58.95 34.26
C PRO A 322 19.00 -59.09 35.28
N CYS A 323 18.66 -59.51 36.49
CA CYS A 323 19.64 -59.85 37.51
C CYS A 323 20.59 -60.95 37.01
N PRO A 324 21.87 -60.93 37.42
CA PRO A 324 22.82 -62.00 37.12
C PRO A 324 22.32 -63.37 37.57
N ALA A 325 22.87 -64.42 36.97
CA ALA A 325 22.46 -65.79 37.26
C ALA A 325 22.49 -66.10 38.77
N ARG A 326 21.37 -66.63 39.29
CA ARG A 326 21.14 -66.98 40.72
C ARG A 326 21.08 -65.79 41.68
N MET A 327 20.84 -64.58 41.16
CA MET A 327 20.56 -63.39 41.96
C MET A 327 19.14 -62.93 41.65
N PHE A 328 18.44 -62.45 42.67
CA PHE A 328 17.03 -62.10 42.61
C PHE A 328 16.82 -60.77 43.31
N THR A 329 15.82 -59.99 42.89
CA THR A 329 15.44 -58.76 43.59
C THR A 329 14.83 -59.10 44.96
N LEU A 330 14.88 -58.15 45.90
CA LEU A 330 14.45 -58.37 47.28
C LEU A 330 13.00 -58.87 47.39
N ASP A 331 12.09 -58.29 46.60
CA ASP A 331 10.69 -58.69 46.51
C ASP A 331 10.47 -60.13 46.01
N THR A 332 11.42 -60.68 45.25
CA THR A 332 11.42 -62.08 44.82
C THR A 332 11.96 -63.01 45.91
N ILE A 333 12.92 -62.55 46.71
CA ILE A 333 13.48 -63.34 47.81
C ILE A 333 12.48 -63.45 48.96
N GLU A 334 11.82 -62.35 49.29
CA GLU A 334 10.84 -62.24 50.40
C GLU A 334 9.43 -62.66 49.99
N ASP A 335 9.22 -63.03 48.73
CA ASP A 335 7.91 -63.37 48.16
C ASP A 335 6.81 -62.34 48.47
N ARG A 336 7.16 -61.06 48.33
CA ARG A 336 6.24 -59.95 48.59
C ARG A 336 5.88 -59.18 47.32
N THR A 337 4.79 -58.45 47.40
CA THR A 337 4.46 -57.39 46.44
C THR A 337 5.35 -56.19 46.71
N ARG A 338 5.86 -55.59 45.64
CA ARG A 338 6.70 -54.40 45.71
C ARG A 338 5.84 -53.18 46.02
N ASN A 339 6.38 -52.27 46.84
CA ASN A 339 5.74 -50.99 47.12
C ASN A 339 5.83 -50.07 45.90
N GLU A 340 4.84 -49.19 45.71
CA GLU A 340 4.76 -48.28 44.56
C GLU A 340 5.97 -47.35 44.40
N ASN A 341 6.73 -47.08 45.48
CA ASN A 341 7.89 -46.20 45.49
C ASN A 341 9.24 -46.92 45.67
N GLU A 342 9.23 -48.25 45.82
CA GLU A 342 10.47 -49.02 45.82
C GLU A 342 10.92 -49.13 44.36
N TYR A 343 12.20 -48.91 44.02
CA TYR A 343 12.72 -49.06 42.65
C TYR A 343 14.10 -49.74 42.65
N TYR A 344 14.32 -50.64 41.69
CA TYR A 344 15.60 -51.31 41.49
C TYR A 344 16.40 -50.59 40.41
N THR A 345 17.48 -49.94 40.82
CA THR A 345 18.21 -48.94 40.02
C THR A 345 19.65 -49.34 39.68
N SER A 346 20.08 -50.53 40.09
CA SER A 346 21.41 -51.07 39.76
C SER A 346 21.48 -52.57 40.06
N GLU A 347 22.56 -53.22 39.62
CA GLU A 347 22.85 -54.62 39.94
C GLU A 347 22.95 -54.89 41.46
N ALA A 348 23.26 -53.86 42.27
CA ALA A 348 23.32 -53.98 43.72
C ALA A 348 21.96 -54.36 44.35
N ALA A 349 20.85 -54.16 43.63
CA ALA A 349 19.53 -54.60 44.04
C ALA A 349 19.31 -56.12 43.89
N CYS A 350 20.19 -56.81 43.15
CA CYS A 350 20.14 -58.26 42.98
C CYS A 350 20.89 -58.94 44.12
N LEU A 351 20.19 -59.73 44.92
CA LEU A 351 20.73 -60.41 46.10
C LEU A 351 20.75 -61.93 45.89
N LYS A 352 21.67 -62.63 46.56
CA LYS A 352 21.68 -64.10 46.56
C LYS A 352 20.66 -64.61 47.57
N LYS A 353 19.83 -65.57 47.16
CA LYS A 353 18.97 -66.32 48.09
C LYS A 353 19.87 -67.22 48.95
N LEU A 354 20.15 -66.82 50.18
CA LEU A 354 20.85 -67.66 51.14
C LEU A 354 19.96 -68.88 51.43
N LYS A 355 20.53 -70.09 51.30
CA LYS A 355 19.82 -71.32 51.69
C LYS A 355 19.46 -71.21 53.17
N GLN A 356 18.18 -71.25 53.48
CA GLN A 356 17.69 -71.65 54.80
C GLN A 356 18.02 -73.13 55.02
#